data_AF-A0A6B8KIR8-F1
#
_entry.id   AF-A0A6B8KIR8-F1
#
_cell.length_a   1.000
_cell.length_b   1.000
_cell.length_c   1.000
_cell.angle_alpha   90.00
_cell.angle_beta   90.00
_cell.angle_gamma   90.00
#
_symmetry.space_group_name_H-M   'P 1'
#
loop_
_entity.id
_entity.type
_entity.pdbx_description
1 polymer ?
#
loop_
_entity_poly.entity_id
_entity_poly.type
_entity_poly.pdbx_seq_one_letter_code
_entity_poly.pdbx_strand_id
1 'polypeptide(L)'
;MGILSAIFGNKNAELNDHDFKVALRQSEIDVWGKRPSWIGNNRKEKEFFDGVMTFSSRLSVPAAYIMHGFMSPQSSDVMFGFAANMESKGASFTQQQMATATFIEGAWDDMSSDDKTTFLKATAR
;
A
#
# COMPACT_ATOMS: atom_id res chain seq x y z
N MET A 1 21.40 3.42 16.35
CA MET A 1 22.63 3.10 15.59
C MET A 1 22.54 1.62 15.25
N GLY A 2 22.21 1.12 14.06
CA GLY A 2 22.16 1.70 12.72
C GLY A 2 22.59 0.58 11.78
N ILE A 3 21.65 -0.23 11.28
CA ILE A 3 21.91 -1.22 10.22
C ILE A 3 20.62 -1.45 9.42
N LEU A 4 20.21 -0.51 8.57
CA LEU A 4 19.33 -0.78 7.41
C LEU A 4 19.57 0.23 6.28
N SER A 5 20.80 0.76 6.15
CA SER A 5 21.12 1.81 5.16
C SER A 5 21.70 1.28 3.84
N ALA A 6 21.60 0.00 3.50
CA ALA A 6 22.33 -0.47 2.31
C ALA A 6 21.76 -1.71 1.63
N ILE A 7 20.51 -1.71 1.14
CA ILE A 7 20.17 -2.54 -0.03
C ILE A 7 19.06 -1.83 -0.82
N PHE A 8 19.29 -1.60 -2.11
CA PHE A 8 18.38 -1.00 -3.11
C PHE A 8 18.29 0.54 -3.19
N GLY A 9 19.42 1.17 -3.51
CA GLY A 9 19.37 2.28 -4.47
C GLY A 9 19.11 1.71 -5.86
N ASN A 10 17.85 1.42 -6.20
CA ASN A 10 17.47 0.91 -7.52
C ASN A 10 16.50 1.90 -8.18
N LYS A 11 16.88 2.40 -9.37
CA LYS A 11 16.08 3.31 -10.20
C LYS A 11 14.68 2.77 -10.54
N ASN A 12 14.44 1.47 -10.31
CA ASN A 12 13.12 0.84 -10.45
C ASN A 12 12.12 1.25 -9.35
N ALA A 13 12.57 1.78 -8.21
CA ALA A 13 11.67 2.31 -7.18
C ALA A 13 10.97 3.60 -7.62
N GLU A 14 11.62 4.39 -8.48
CA GLU A 14 11.06 5.65 -9.01
C GLU A 14 9.96 5.42 -10.06
N LEU A 15 10.06 4.34 -10.84
CA LEU A 15 9.03 3.94 -11.82
C LEU A 15 7.73 3.54 -11.12
N ASN A 16 7.80 2.76 -10.04
CA ASN A 16 6.61 2.37 -9.29
C ASN A 16 5.99 3.52 -8.48
N ASP A 17 6.79 4.42 -7.92
CA ASP A 17 6.30 5.54 -7.12
C ASP A 17 5.55 6.56 -7.99
N HIS A 18 5.97 6.76 -9.24
CA HIS A 18 5.27 7.62 -10.20
C HIS A 18 3.89 7.04 -10.59
N ASP A 19 3.81 5.76 -10.90
CA ASP A 19 2.56 5.16 -11.36
C ASP A 19 1.55 4.96 -10.23
N PHE A 20 2.05 4.64 -9.02
CA PHE A 20 1.23 4.69 -7.81
C PHE A 20 0.69 6.12 -7.57
N LYS A 21 1.52 7.17 -7.76
CA LYS A 21 1.09 8.57 -7.66
C LYS A 21 0.07 8.98 -8.72
N VAL A 22 0.15 8.46 -9.94
CA VAL A 22 -0.82 8.75 -11.01
C VAL A 22 -2.18 8.11 -10.70
N ALA A 23 -2.19 6.84 -10.27
CA ALA A 23 -3.41 6.18 -9.78
C ALA A 23 -4.01 6.93 -8.57
N LEU A 24 -3.15 7.45 -7.68
CA LEU A 24 -3.56 8.21 -6.50
C LEU A 24 -4.12 9.60 -6.82
N ARG A 25 -3.56 10.30 -7.81
CA ARG A 25 -3.95 11.67 -8.19
C ARG A 25 -5.38 11.76 -8.69
N GLN A 26 -5.92 10.66 -9.21
CA GLN A 26 -7.28 10.61 -9.73
C GLN A 26 -8.33 10.56 -8.62
N SER A 27 -7.96 10.18 -7.40
CA SER A 27 -8.84 10.21 -6.23
C SER A 27 -8.65 11.52 -5.48
N GLU A 28 -9.68 12.37 -5.43
CA GLU A 28 -9.71 13.67 -4.72
C GLU A 28 -9.67 13.50 -3.18
N ILE A 29 -8.95 12.51 -2.67
CA ILE A 29 -8.89 12.21 -1.24
C ILE A 29 -7.66 12.91 -0.68
N ASP A 30 -7.90 13.97 0.10
CA ASP A 30 -6.89 14.63 0.94
C ASP A 30 -6.46 13.68 2.08
N VAL A 31 -5.69 12.64 1.73
CA VAL A 31 -5.18 11.59 2.62
C VAL A 31 -3.82 11.93 3.22
N TRP A 32 -3.12 12.92 2.67
CA TRP A 32 -1.74 13.21 3.05
C TRP A 32 -1.67 13.73 4.49
N GLY A 33 -0.88 13.06 5.32
CA GLY A 33 -0.63 13.44 6.71
C GLY A 33 -1.73 13.07 7.71
N LYS A 34 -2.86 12.49 7.27
CA LYS A 34 -3.87 11.94 8.18
C LYS A 34 -3.46 10.53 8.58
N ARG A 35 -3.61 10.20 9.87
CA ARG A 35 -3.31 8.86 10.37
C ARG A 35 -4.53 8.31 11.12
N PRO A 36 -4.81 7.00 10.99
CA PRO A 36 -5.89 6.38 11.70
C PRO A 36 -5.56 6.30 13.19
N SER A 37 -6.59 6.25 14.04
CA SER A 37 -6.47 6.31 15.50
C SER A 37 -5.63 5.19 16.10
N TRP A 38 -5.49 4.09 15.37
CA TRP A 38 -4.75 2.90 15.79
C TRP A 38 -3.27 2.89 15.37
N ILE A 39 -2.81 3.90 14.60
CA ILE A 39 -1.40 4.07 14.29
C ILE A 39 -0.59 4.32 15.59
N GLY A 40 0.65 3.85 15.65
CA GLY A 40 1.49 3.87 16.85
C GLY A 40 1.25 2.69 17.81
N ASN A 41 0.23 1.88 17.55
CA ASN A 41 0.04 0.59 18.21
C ASN A 41 0.53 -0.53 17.29
N ASN A 42 1.76 -0.99 17.51
CA ASN A 42 2.41 -2.03 16.70
C ASN A 42 1.55 -3.28 16.49
N ARG A 43 0.74 -3.68 17.49
CA ARG A 43 -0.16 -4.83 17.36
C ARG A 43 -1.28 -4.53 16.37
N LYS A 44 -1.91 -3.36 16.47
CA LYS A 44 -2.98 -2.95 15.55
C LYS A 44 -2.47 -2.71 14.13
N GLU A 45 -1.28 -2.14 13.98
CA GLU A 45 -0.64 -1.99 12.68
C GLU A 45 -0.39 -3.35 12.02
N LYS A 46 0.13 -4.31 12.78
CA LYS A 46 0.31 -5.68 12.29
C LYS A 46 -1.02 -6.33 11.93
N GLU A 47 -2.04 -6.24 12.80
CA GLU A 47 -3.39 -6.75 12.52
C GLU A 47 -3.98 -6.13 11.25
N PHE A 48 -3.76 -4.83 11.03
CA PHE A 48 -4.21 -4.13 9.84
C PHE A 48 -3.52 -4.68 8.59
N PHE A 49 -2.17 -4.76 8.60
CA PHE A 49 -1.38 -5.29 7.50
C PHE A 49 -1.76 -6.74 7.17
N ASP A 50 -1.86 -7.62 8.17
CA ASP A 50 -2.25 -9.02 7.97
C ASP A 50 -3.66 -9.13 7.35
N GLY A 51 -4.59 -8.26 7.78
CA GLY A 51 -5.93 -8.17 7.22
C GLY A 51 -5.92 -7.72 5.76
N VAL A 52 -5.20 -6.65 5.45
CA VAL A 52 -5.04 -6.14 4.08
C VAL A 52 -4.40 -7.19 3.18
N MET A 53 -3.36 -7.89 3.63
CA MET A 53 -2.78 -9.02 2.89
C MET A 53 -3.82 -10.09 2.59
N THR A 54 -4.56 -10.52 3.62
CA THR A 54 -5.54 -11.60 3.50
C THR A 54 -6.66 -11.24 2.51
N PHE A 55 -7.12 -10.00 2.51
CA PHE A 55 -8.15 -9.56 1.56
C PHE A 55 -7.57 -9.39 0.15
N SER A 56 -6.40 -8.77 0.01
CA SER A 56 -5.78 -8.51 -1.29
C SER A 56 -5.36 -9.80 -2.00
N SER A 57 -4.92 -10.83 -1.25
CA SER A 57 -4.59 -12.13 -1.84
C SER A 57 -5.82 -12.81 -2.45
N ARG A 58 -7.02 -12.58 -1.89
CA ARG A 58 -8.29 -13.07 -2.47
C ARG A 58 -8.68 -12.32 -3.73
N LEU A 59 -8.14 -11.12 -3.92
CA LEU A 59 -8.28 -10.29 -5.12
C LEU A 59 -7.14 -10.50 -6.12
N SER A 60 -6.35 -11.57 -5.99
CA SER A 60 -5.24 -11.91 -6.89
C SER A 60 -4.10 -10.89 -6.94
N VAL A 61 -4.00 -10.00 -5.95
CA VAL A 61 -2.86 -9.08 -5.83
C VAL A 61 -1.64 -9.85 -5.28
N PRO A 62 -0.46 -9.77 -5.91
CA PRO A 62 0.74 -10.43 -5.42
C PRO A 62 1.16 -9.91 -4.03
N ALA A 63 1.49 -10.82 -3.12
CA ALA A 63 1.96 -10.47 -1.77
C ALA A 63 3.16 -9.51 -1.79
N ALA A 64 4.08 -9.71 -2.74
CA ALA A 64 5.25 -8.85 -2.91
C ALA A 64 4.86 -7.40 -3.24
N TYR A 65 3.78 -7.17 -4.01
CA TYR A 65 3.30 -5.83 -4.34
C TYR A 65 2.78 -5.10 -3.10
N ILE A 66 1.99 -5.80 -2.29
CA ILE A 66 1.44 -5.26 -1.04
C ILE A 66 2.58 -4.95 -0.07
N MET A 67 3.52 -5.88 0.13
CA MET A 67 4.70 -5.67 0.97
C MET A 67 5.52 -4.46 0.51
N HIS A 68 5.76 -4.33 -0.80
CA HIS A 68 6.52 -3.21 -1.35
C HIS A 68 5.80 -1.87 -1.14
N GLY A 69 4.47 -1.86 -1.22
CA GLY A 69 3.65 -0.69 -0.89
C GLY A 69 3.77 -0.29 0.59
N PHE A 70 3.72 -1.24 1.52
CA PHE A 70 3.84 -0.95 2.95
C PHE A 70 5.27 -0.60 3.40
N MET A 71 6.29 -1.05 2.67
CA MET A 71 7.69 -0.70 2.93
C MET A 71 8.10 0.65 2.34
N SER A 72 7.35 1.16 1.35
CA SER A 72 7.53 2.50 0.80
C SER A 72 6.91 3.54 1.73
N PRO A 73 7.67 4.49 2.30
CA PRO A 73 7.12 5.52 3.18
C PRO A 73 5.94 6.27 2.54
N GLN A 74 6.09 6.66 1.27
CA GLN A 74 5.09 7.40 0.53
C GLN A 74 3.81 6.57 0.31
N SER A 75 3.96 5.34 -0.17
CA SER A 75 2.80 4.47 -0.45
C SER A 75 2.12 4.03 0.85
N SER A 76 2.87 3.83 1.93
CA SER A 76 2.33 3.51 3.25
C SER A 76 1.55 4.68 3.85
N ASP A 77 2.07 5.91 3.78
CA ASP A 77 1.39 7.12 4.27
C ASP A 77 0.05 7.32 3.56
N VAL A 78 0.00 7.03 2.27
CA VAL A 78 -1.24 7.05 1.48
C VAL A 78 -2.24 5.99 1.96
N MET A 79 -1.82 4.74 2.13
CA MET A 79 -2.71 3.67 2.58
C MET A 79 -3.25 3.95 3.99
N PHE A 80 -2.40 4.49 4.88
CA PHE A 80 -2.81 4.94 6.20
C PHE A 80 -3.75 6.14 6.14
N GLY A 81 -3.47 7.12 5.29
CA GLY A 81 -4.34 8.26 5.10
C GLY A 81 -5.71 7.87 4.53
N PHE A 82 -5.77 6.87 3.64
CA PHE A 82 -7.02 6.29 3.15
C PHE A 82 -7.79 5.62 4.29
N ALA A 83 -7.13 4.79 5.10
CA ALA A 83 -7.73 4.17 6.27
C ALA A 83 -8.22 5.21 7.30
N ALA A 84 -7.48 6.29 7.52
CA ALA A 84 -7.86 7.40 8.40
C ALA A 84 -9.11 8.12 7.88
N ASN A 85 -9.19 8.37 6.58
CA ASN A 85 -10.38 8.95 5.95
C ASN A 85 -11.61 8.04 6.12
N MET A 86 -11.44 6.73 5.93
CA MET A 86 -12.50 5.74 6.16
C MET A 86 -12.96 5.74 7.63
N GLU A 87 -12.01 5.75 8.57
CA GLU A 87 -12.29 5.85 10.00
C GLU A 87 -13.08 7.11 10.36
N SER A 88 -12.69 8.27 9.79
CA SER A 88 -13.40 9.54 10.01
C SER A 88 -14.87 9.52 9.55
N LYS A 89 -15.19 8.62 8.61
CA LYS A 89 -16.55 8.37 8.11
C LYS A 89 -17.29 7.29 8.89
N GLY A 90 -16.72 6.79 9.99
CA GLY A 90 -17.31 5.77 10.85
C GLY A 90 -17.06 4.34 10.37
N ALA A 91 -16.14 4.10 9.44
CA ALA A 91 -15.81 2.75 9.01
C ALA A 91 -15.12 1.96 10.14
N SER A 92 -15.61 0.74 10.38
CA SER A 92 -14.98 -0.21 11.30
C SER A 92 -13.58 -0.60 10.84
N PHE A 93 -12.77 -1.10 11.76
CA PHE A 93 -11.40 -1.54 11.48
C PHE A 93 -11.33 -2.55 10.32
N THR A 94 -12.24 -3.53 10.28
CA THR A 94 -12.31 -4.51 9.19
C THR A 94 -12.74 -3.88 7.86
N GLN A 95 -13.67 -2.93 7.88
CA GLN A 95 -14.04 -2.18 6.67
C GLN A 95 -12.86 -1.36 6.13
N GLN A 96 -12.04 -0.79 7.00
CA GLN A 96 -10.81 -0.11 6.60
C GLN A 96 -9.83 -1.07 5.90
N GLN A 97 -9.63 -2.28 6.46
CA GLN A 97 -8.78 -3.32 5.84
C GLN A 97 -9.29 -3.75 4.47
N MET A 98 -10.59 -4.04 4.35
CA MET A 98 -11.21 -4.46 3.09
C MET A 98 -11.14 -3.36 2.03
N ALA A 99 -11.50 -2.12 2.39
CA ALA A 99 -11.46 -1.01 1.46
C ALA A 99 -10.03 -0.70 1.00
N THR A 100 -9.04 -0.81 1.89
CA THR A 100 -7.63 -0.63 1.54
C THR A 100 -7.15 -1.74 0.61
N ALA A 101 -7.59 -2.98 0.80
CA ALA A 101 -7.28 -4.08 -0.11
C ALA A 101 -7.87 -3.86 -1.51
N THR A 102 -9.13 -3.42 -1.61
CA THR A 102 -9.74 -3.05 -2.90
C THR A 102 -9.02 -1.86 -3.54
N PHE A 103 -8.60 -0.89 -2.73
CA PHE A 103 -7.80 0.24 -3.22
C PHE A 103 -6.46 -0.22 -3.83
N ILE A 104 -5.76 -1.15 -3.17
CA ILE A 104 -4.51 -1.73 -3.67
C ILE A 104 -4.76 -2.55 -4.94
N GLU A 105 -5.85 -3.32 -4.99
CA GLU A 105 -6.20 -4.09 -6.19
C GLU A 105 -6.48 -3.16 -7.39
N GLY A 106 -7.24 -2.09 -7.22
CA GLY A 106 -7.43 -1.11 -8.30
C GLY A 106 -6.10 -0.55 -8.80
N ALA A 107 -5.19 -0.17 -7.88
CA ALA A 107 -3.86 0.31 -8.24
C ALA A 107 -3.00 -0.76 -8.93
N TRP A 108 -3.11 -2.03 -8.53
CA TRP A 108 -2.48 -3.14 -9.24
C TRP A 108 -3.09 -3.29 -10.63
N ASP A 109 -4.40 -3.26 -10.75
CA ASP A 109 -5.11 -3.50 -11.99
C ASP A 109 -4.85 -2.45 -13.06
N ASP A 110 -4.72 -1.19 -12.66
CA ASP A 110 -4.37 -0.04 -13.50
C ASP A 110 -2.94 -0.12 -14.07
N MET A 111 -2.05 -0.94 -13.49
CA MET A 111 -0.71 -1.14 -14.06
C MET A 111 -0.79 -1.85 -15.42
N SER A 112 0.06 -1.42 -16.36
CA SER A 112 0.18 -2.09 -17.65
C SER A 112 0.66 -3.54 -17.47
N SER A 113 0.35 -4.41 -18.43
CA SER A 113 0.81 -5.81 -18.39
C SER A 113 2.35 -5.92 -18.39
N ASP A 114 3.04 -4.97 -19.03
CA ASP A 114 4.50 -4.91 -19.06
C ASP A 114 5.08 -4.53 -17.68
N ASP A 115 4.45 -3.58 -16.98
CA ASP A 115 4.86 -3.17 -15.64
C ASP A 115 4.60 -4.27 -14.61
N LYS A 116 3.42 -4.93 -14.68
CA LYS A 116 3.12 -6.11 -13.86
C LYS A 116 4.15 -7.21 -14.06
N THR A 117 4.50 -7.49 -15.32
CA THR A 117 5.50 -8.52 -15.66
C THR A 117 6.88 -8.14 -15.14
N THR A 118 7.27 -6.88 -15.30
CA THR A 118 8.56 -6.34 -14.83
C THR A 118 8.64 -6.42 -13.31
N PHE A 119 7.59 -6.02 -12.62
CA PHE A 119 7.47 -6.12 -11.17
C PHE A 119 7.63 -7.56 -10.70
N LEU A 120 6.83 -8.48 -11.23
CA LEU A 120 6.85 -9.89 -10.84
C LEU A 120 8.22 -10.54 -11.05
N LYS A 121 8.90 -10.24 -12.17
CA LYS A 121 10.25 -10.71 -12.44
C LYS A 121 11.27 -10.16 -11.43
N ALA A 122 11.13 -8.89 -11.04
CA ALA A 122 12.02 -8.26 -10.07
C ALA A 122 11.85 -8.86 -8.65
N THR A 123 10.64 -9.31 -8.30
CA THR A 123 10.32 -9.84 -6.97
C THR A 123 10.40 -11.37 -6.84
N ALA A 124 10.72 -12.09 -7.93
CA ALA A 124 10.84 -13.55 -7.93
C ALA A 124 12.20 -14.09 -7.46
N ARG A 125 13.07 -13.22 -6.91
CA ARG A 125 14.41 -13.55 -6.39
C ARG A 125 14.42 -13.61 -4.88
#